data_AF-A0A959GN29-F1
#
_entry.id   AF-A0A959GN29-F1
#
_cell.length_a   1.000
_cell.length_b   1.000
_cell.length_c   1.000
_cell.angle_alpha   90.00
_cell.angle_beta   90.00
_cell.angle_gamma   90.00
#
_symmetry.space_group_name_H-M   'P 1'
#
loop_
_entity.id
_entity.type
_entity.pdbx_description
1 polymer ?
#
loop_
_entity_poly.entity_id
_entity_poly.type
_entity_poly.pdbx_seq_one_letter_code
_entity_poly.pdbx_strand_id
1 'polypeptide(L)'
;MNKYILFWLLLFMGTSVAAQPFIAVEGAGFMRDGKPYHFLGANFWYGLNLASGGAGGDRPRLLRELDRLKALGIDNLRIMGASEGPDGAPWRMAPALQTAPGEYNEALWDALDYLLAEMAKRDMVAVVCLSNF
;
A
#
# COMPACT_ATOMS: atom_id res chain seq x y z
N MET A 1 30.63 -34.57 10.98
CA MET A 1 30.24 -33.18 11.33
C MET A 1 29.34 -33.24 12.56
N ASN A 2 29.73 -32.60 13.65
CA ASN A 2 29.07 -32.78 14.94
C ASN A 2 27.66 -32.16 14.91
N LYS A 3 26.62 -32.94 15.18
CA LYS A 3 25.20 -32.52 15.15
C LYS A 3 24.92 -31.26 16.00
N TYR A 4 25.73 -31.03 17.02
CA TYR A 4 25.66 -29.83 17.85
C TYR A 4 26.15 -28.57 17.12
N ILE A 5 27.13 -28.67 16.20
CA ILE A 5 27.64 -27.51 15.42
C ILE A 5 26.57 -26.99 14.46
N LEU A 6 25.81 -27.89 13.81
CA LEU A 6 24.71 -27.51 12.92
C LEU A 6 23.56 -26.83 13.69
N PHE A 7 23.29 -27.28 14.92
CA PHE A 7 22.30 -26.69 15.81
C PHE A 7 22.66 -25.26 16.26
N TRP A 8 23.93 -25.02 16.58
CA TRP A 8 24.41 -23.67 16.95
C TRP A 8 24.47 -22.69 15.77
N LEU A 9 24.78 -23.17 14.55
CA LEU A 9 24.72 -22.35 13.33
C LEU A 9 23.29 -21.91 12.98
N LEU A 10 22.29 -22.76 13.21
CA LEU A 10 20.87 -22.42 13.01
C LEU A 10 20.35 -21.45 14.07
N LEU A 11 20.84 -21.52 15.32
CA LEU A 11 20.45 -20.60 16.39
C LEU A 11 20.97 -19.16 16.20
N PHE A 12 22.13 -19.00 15.54
CA PHE A 12 22.70 -17.68 15.24
C PHE A 12 22.09 -17.00 14.02
N MET A 13 21.30 -17.74 13.23
CA MET A 13 20.64 -17.25 12.03
C MET A 13 19.23 -16.74 12.31
N GLY A 14 18.97 -16.30 13.56
CA GLY A 14 17.76 -15.60 13.92
C GLY A 14 17.68 -14.30 13.13
N THR A 15 16.95 -14.33 12.01
CA THR A 15 16.63 -13.14 11.24
C THR A 15 15.82 -12.21 12.14
N SER A 16 16.45 -11.15 12.63
CA SER A 16 15.76 -10.02 13.22
C SER A 16 14.91 -9.39 12.12
N VAL A 17 13.62 -9.76 12.09
CA VAL A 17 12.63 -9.08 11.26
C VAL A 17 12.37 -7.73 11.93
N ALA A 18 13.18 -6.73 11.58
CA ALA A 18 12.86 -5.35 11.88
C ALA A 18 11.72 -4.91 10.94
N ALA A 19 10.67 -4.30 11.49
CA ALA A 19 9.67 -3.63 10.66
C ALA A 19 10.35 -2.60 9.77
N GLN A 20 9.83 -2.38 8.55
CA GLN A 20 10.31 -1.27 7.73
C GLN A 20 10.13 0.03 8.52
N PRO A 21 11.17 0.87 8.62
CA PRO A 21 11.06 2.09 9.40
C PRO A 21 10.10 3.06 8.72
N PHE A 22 9.34 3.76 9.55
CA PHE A 22 8.39 4.78 9.10
C PHE A 22 9.13 5.99 8.52
N ILE A 23 8.44 6.70 7.63
CA ILE A 23 8.84 8.06 7.26
C ILE A 23 8.70 8.93 8.50
N ALA A 24 9.80 9.53 8.94
CA ALA A 24 9.85 10.43 10.07
C ALA A 24 9.94 11.89 9.60
N VAL A 25 9.75 12.82 10.52
CA VAL A 25 9.95 14.26 10.30
C VAL A 25 11.13 14.70 11.14
N GLU A 26 12.06 15.43 10.53
CA GLU A 26 13.17 16.09 11.21
C GLU A 26 13.27 17.53 10.73
N GLY A 27 13.01 18.47 11.65
CA GLY A 27 12.89 19.90 11.30
C GLY A 27 11.78 20.13 10.27
N ALA A 28 12.17 20.62 9.09
CA ALA A 28 11.26 20.89 7.97
C ALA A 28 11.28 19.80 6.87
N GLY A 29 12.02 18.70 7.08
CA GLY A 29 12.21 17.64 6.11
C GLY A 29 11.63 16.30 6.55
N PHE A 30 11.48 15.38 5.58
CA PHE A 30 11.19 13.98 5.86
C PHE A 30 12.48 13.17 5.94
N MET A 31 12.44 12.09 6.72
CA MET A 31 13.54 11.15 6.87
C MET A 31 13.06 9.72 6.59
N ARG A 32 13.87 8.95 5.87
CA ARG A 32 13.64 7.53 5.57
C ARG A 32 14.95 6.78 5.81
N ASP A 33 14.93 5.73 6.63
CA ASP A 33 16.13 4.95 6.99
C ASP A 33 17.29 5.83 7.52
N GLY A 34 16.96 6.87 8.31
CA GLY A 34 17.94 7.81 8.86
C GLY A 34 18.57 8.76 7.83
N LYS A 35 18.04 8.84 6.61
CA LYS A 35 18.52 9.74 5.54
C LYS A 35 17.44 10.74 5.13
N PRO A 36 17.81 11.96 4.67
CA PRO A 36 16.85 12.89 4.10
C PRO A 36 16.05 12.24 2.97
N TYR A 37 14.73 12.41 3.02
CA TYR A 37 13.79 11.83 2.07
C TYR A 37 13.05 12.93 1.31
N HIS A 38 13.25 12.94 0.00
CA HIS A 38 12.48 13.73 -0.95
C HIS A 38 11.79 12.75 -1.90
N PHE A 39 10.51 12.98 -2.18
CA PHE A 39 9.71 12.05 -2.96
C PHE A 39 9.28 12.64 -4.29
N LEU A 40 9.14 11.77 -5.29
CA LEU A 40 8.41 12.06 -6.52
C LEU A 40 7.04 11.39 -6.39
N GLY A 41 6.00 12.21 -6.28
CA GLY A 41 4.65 11.75 -5.93
C GLY A 41 3.68 11.70 -7.11
N ALA A 42 2.67 10.84 -7.00
CA ALA A 42 1.49 10.87 -7.87
C ALA A 42 0.18 10.63 -7.09
N ASN A 43 -0.92 11.18 -7.58
CA ASN A 43 -2.25 10.81 -7.10
C ASN A 43 -2.69 9.52 -7.82
N PHE A 44 -3.08 8.53 -7.03
CA PHE A 44 -3.49 7.20 -7.49
C PHE A 44 -4.75 6.73 -6.73
N TRP A 45 -5.74 7.62 -6.65
CA TRP A 45 -6.95 7.46 -5.84
C TRP A 45 -7.78 6.22 -6.22
N TYR A 46 -7.75 5.81 -7.49
CA TYR A 46 -8.49 4.65 -8.00
C TYR A 46 -7.78 3.32 -7.72
N GLY A 47 -6.57 3.34 -7.15
CA GLY A 47 -5.79 2.14 -6.88
C GLY A 47 -6.55 1.11 -6.03
N LEU A 48 -7.36 1.58 -5.07
CA LEU A 48 -8.18 0.72 -4.22
C LEU A 48 -9.17 -0.13 -5.04
N ASN A 49 -10.02 0.52 -5.85
CA ASN A 49 -10.97 -0.19 -6.70
C ASN A 49 -10.28 -1.06 -7.75
N LEU A 50 -9.16 -0.60 -8.30
CA LEU A 50 -8.39 -1.36 -9.28
C LEU A 50 -7.77 -2.64 -8.68
N ALA A 51 -7.42 -2.61 -7.39
CA ALA A 51 -6.86 -3.75 -6.67
C ALA A 51 -7.92 -4.80 -6.26
N SER A 52 -9.21 -4.48 -6.41
CA SER A 52 -10.31 -5.39 -6.04
C SER A 52 -10.19 -6.75 -6.72
N GLY A 53 -10.45 -7.81 -5.97
CA GLY A 53 -10.69 -9.14 -6.54
C GLY A 53 -12.11 -9.30 -7.10
N GLY A 54 -13.00 -8.35 -6.81
CA GLY A 54 -14.41 -8.34 -7.21
C GLY A 54 -14.70 -7.39 -8.38
N ALA A 55 -15.92 -6.83 -8.39
CA ALA A 55 -16.39 -5.95 -9.45
C ALA A 55 -15.49 -4.70 -9.61
N GLY A 56 -15.14 -4.39 -10.86
CA GLY A 56 -14.33 -3.22 -11.22
C GLY A 56 -12.82 -3.37 -11.03
N GLY A 57 -12.35 -4.49 -10.46
CA GLY A 57 -10.94 -4.77 -10.26
C GLY A 57 -10.20 -5.25 -11.52
N ASP A 58 -8.92 -4.90 -11.60
CA ASP A 58 -7.98 -5.37 -12.63
C ASP A 58 -6.56 -5.37 -12.05
N ARG A 59 -6.25 -6.41 -11.26
CA ARG A 59 -4.93 -6.60 -10.65
C ARG A 59 -3.79 -6.65 -11.69
N PRO A 60 -3.92 -7.34 -12.84
CA PRO A 60 -2.89 -7.28 -13.88
C PRO A 60 -2.59 -5.85 -14.36
N ARG A 61 -3.61 -5.01 -14.53
CA ARG A 61 -3.42 -3.59 -14.85
C ARG A 61 -2.76 -2.83 -13.71
N LEU A 62 -3.19 -3.05 -12.46
CA LEU A 62 -2.56 -2.45 -11.28
C LEU A 62 -1.05 -2.70 -11.28
N LEU A 63 -0.61 -3.96 -11.47
CA LEU A 63 0.80 -4.31 -11.48
C LEU A 63 1.57 -3.55 -12.57
N ARG A 64 1.04 -3.51 -13.79
CA ARG A 64 1.66 -2.77 -14.90
C ARG A 64 1.75 -1.27 -14.63
N GLU A 65 0.73 -0.68 -13.98
CA GLU A 65 0.73 0.74 -13.64
C GLU A 65 1.75 1.04 -12.53
N LEU A 66 1.81 0.23 -11.47
CA LEU A 66 2.81 0.38 -10.42
C LEU A 66 4.24 0.20 -10.96
N ASP A 67 4.48 -0.78 -11.84
CA ASP A 67 5.78 -0.97 -12.50
C ASP A 67 6.17 0.25 -13.34
N ARG A 68 5.21 0.81 -14.09
CA ARG A 68 5.44 1.99 -14.91
C ARG A 68 5.74 3.23 -14.05
N LEU A 69 4.99 3.45 -12.97
CA LEU A 69 5.23 4.56 -12.05
C LEU A 69 6.62 4.44 -11.41
N LYS A 70 6.99 3.23 -10.98
CA LYS A 70 8.33 2.99 -10.42
C LYS A 70 9.43 3.27 -11.44
N ALA A 71 9.26 2.84 -12.69
CA ALA A 71 10.22 3.10 -13.76
C ALA A 71 10.40 4.60 -14.07
N LEU A 72 9.39 5.43 -13.77
CA LEU A 72 9.45 6.89 -13.88
C LEU A 72 10.06 7.57 -12.64
N GLY A 73 10.46 6.80 -11.62
CA GLY A 73 11.03 7.32 -10.38
C GLY A 73 10.00 7.75 -9.33
N ILE A 74 8.71 7.44 -9.53
CA ILE A 74 7.67 7.73 -8.55
C ILE A 74 7.76 6.71 -7.41
N ASP A 75 7.84 7.21 -6.18
CA ASP A 75 8.03 6.43 -4.96
C ASP A 75 7.00 6.73 -3.86
N ASN A 76 6.17 7.76 -4.05
CA ASN A 76 5.07 8.09 -3.13
C ASN A 76 3.74 8.16 -3.89
N LEU A 77 2.73 7.40 -3.45
CA LEU A 77 1.39 7.46 -4.02
C LEU A 77 0.39 7.97 -2.99
N ARG A 78 -0.37 9.01 -3.38
CA ARG A 78 -1.56 9.42 -2.65
C ARG A 78 -2.74 8.58 -3.10
N ILE A 79 -3.21 7.69 -2.25
CA ILE A 79 -4.29 6.73 -2.52
C ILE A 79 -5.53 7.06 -1.70
N MET A 80 -6.67 6.53 -2.13
CA MET A 80 -7.89 6.58 -1.33
C MET A 80 -7.96 5.34 -0.43
N GLY A 81 -8.22 5.56 0.87
CA GLY A 81 -8.43 4.51 1.86
C GLY A 81 -9.87 4.36 2.31
N ALA A 82 -10.78 5.25 1.86
CA ALA A 82 -12.20 5.23 2.19
C ALA A 82 -13.06 5.69 1.02
N SER A 83 -14.26 5.13 0.87
CA SER A 83 -15.27 5.64 -0.05
C SER A 83 -16.66 5.21 0.41
N GLU A 84 -17.64 6.10 0.26
CA GLU A 84 -18.96 5.94 0.85
C GLU A 84 -20.08 5.74 -0.20
N GLY A 85 -20.97 4.81 0.13
CA GLY A 85 -22.18 4.50 -0.62
C GLY A 85 -23.34 5.49 -0.39
N PRO A 86 -24.57 5.12 -0.80
CA PRO A 86 -24.93 3.84 -1.38
C PRO A 86 -24.38 3.68 -2.81
N ASP A 87 -24.15 2.43 -3.21
CA ASP A 87 -23.83 2.10 -4.60
C ASP A 87 -25.01 2.48 -5.52
N GLY A 88 -24.69 3.00 -6.70
CA GLY A 88 -25.67 3.48 -7.69
C GLY A 88 -26.00 4.97 -7.59
N ALA A 89 -25.57 5.66 -6.53
CA ALA A 89 -25.64 7.11 -6.49
C ALA A 89 -24.62 7.75 -7.45
N PRO A 90 -24.94 8.89 -8.09
CA PRO A 90 -24.09 9.46 -9.14
C PRO A 90 -22.81 10.12 -8.60
N TRP A 91 -21.85 10.32 -9.51
CA TRP A 91 -20.62 11.13 -9.33
C TRP A 91 -19.66 10.67 -8.22
N ARG A 92 -19.66 9.37 -7.92
CA ARG A 92 -18.79 8.76 -6.91
C ARG A 92 -18.11 7.51 -7.46
N MET A 93 -17.10 7.06 -6.73
CA MET A 93 -16.47 5.76 -6.96
C MET A 93 -17.48 4.64 -6.69
N ALA A 94 -17.44 3.60 -7.51
CA ALA A 94 -18.26 2.40 -7.34
C ALA A 94 -17.44 1.14 -7.71
N PRO A 95 -17.58 0.04 -6.96
CA PRO A 95 -18.29 -0.06 -5.68
C PRO A 95 -17.62 0.80 -4.58
N ALA A 96 -18.39 1.22 -3.58
CA ALA A 96 -17.88 1.91 -2.39
C ALA A 96 -17.30 0.93 -1.36
N LEU A 97 -16.27 1.36 -0.62
CA LEU A 97 -15.69 0.58 0.48
C LEU A 97 -16.68 0.45 1.65
N GLN A 98 -17.36 1.54 2.02
CA GLN A 98 -18.37 1.56 3.05
C GLN A 98 -19.74 1.82 2.41
N THR A 99 -20.55 0.77 2.23
CA THR A 99 -21.83 0.84 1.51
C THR A 99 -22.91 1.55 2.33
N ALA A 100 -22.84 1.43 3.66
CA ALA A 100 -23.63 2.13 4.66
C ALA A 100 -22.79 2.30 5.95
N PRO A 101 -23.18 3.17 6.90
CA PRO A 101 -22.39 3.37 8.13
C PRO A 101 -22.11 2.06 8.88
N GLY A 102 -20.83 1.71 9.02
CA GLY A 102 -20.38 0.48 9.67
C GLY A 102 -20.44 -0.79 8.80
N GLU A 103 -20.97 -0.71 7.58
CA GLU A 103 -21.06 -1.83 6.64
C GLU A 103 -19.99 -1.70 5.55
N TYR A 104 -19.08 -2.66 5.49
CA TYR A 104 -17.92 -2.62 4.62
C TYR A 104 -17.96 -3.70 3.53
N ASN A 105 -17.50 -3.33 2.34
CA ASN A 105 -17.26 -4.24 1.24
C ASN A 105 -15.93 -4.96 1.44
N GLU A 106 -15.98 -6.21 1.90
CA GLU A 106 -14.82 -7.05 2.18
C GLU A 106 -13.85 -7.19 0.99
N ALA A 107 -14.37 -7.21 -0.25
CA ALA A 107 -13.52 -7.30 -1.43
C ALA A 107 -12.64 -6.05 -1.62
N LEU A 108 -13.10 -4.89 -1.15
CA LEU A 108 -12.30 -3.66 -1.14
C LEU A 108 -11.39 -3.56 0.09
N TRP A 109 -11.71 -4.21 1.20
CA TRP A 109 -10.76 -4.37 2.31
C TRP A 109 -9.53 -5.17 1.88
N ASP A 110 -9.73 -6.36 1.28
CA ASP A 110 -8.64 -7.15 0.69
C ASP A 110 -7.90 -6.39 -0.42
N ALA A 111 -8.60 -5.52 -1.16
CA ALA A 111 -8.00 -4.69 -2.19
C ALA A 111 -7.00 -3.67 -1.62
N LEU A 112 -7.30 -3.05 -0.47
CA LEU A 112 -6.38 -2.12 0.18
C LEU A 112 -5.10 -2.83 0.62
N ASP A 113 -5.25 -4.02 1.20
CA ASP A 113 -4.13 -4.87 1.59
C ASP A 113 -3.26 -5.24 0.38
N TYR A 114 -3.91 -5.69 -0.71
CA TYR A 114 -3.22 -6.05 -1.95
C TYR A 114 -2.47 -4.86 -2.56
N LEU A 115 -3.10 -3.68 -2.61
CA LEU A 115 -2.50 -2.46 -3.13
C LEU A 115 -1.24 -2.08 -2.33
N LEU A 116 -1.34 -2.05 -1.00
CA LEU A 116 -0.21 -1.70 -0.13
C LEU A 116 0.92 -2.73 -0.23
N ALA A 117 0.59 -4.02 -0.31
CA ALA A 117 1.57 -5.08 -0.50
C ALA A 117 2.32 -4.94 -1.83
N GLU A 118 1.63 -4.62 -2.92
CA GLU A 118 2.24 -4.42 -4.24
C GLU A 118 3.06 -3.13 -4.34
N MET A 119 2.66 -2.08 -3.63
CA MET A 119 3.47 -0.87 -3.47
C MET A 119 4.76 -1.18 -2.71
N ALA A 120 4.68 -1.93 -1.60
CA ALA A 120 5.85 -2.29 -0.79
C ALA A 120 6.88 -3.10 -1.59
N LYS A 121 6.45 -4.02 -2.46
CA LYS A 121 7.34 -4.78 -3.36
C LYS A 121 8.16 -3.89 -4.31
N ARG A 122 7.71 -2.65 -4.53
CA ARG A 122 8.35 -1.65 -5.40
C ARG A 122 9.00 -0.53 -4.60
N ASP A 123 9.13 -0.70 -3.29
CA ASP A 123 9.73 0.30 -2.39
C ASP A 123 9.00 1.66 -2.44
N MET A 124 7.67 1.61 -2.66
CA MET A 124 6.79 2.78 -2.66
C MET A 124 6.13 2.97 -1.30
N VAL A 125 5.83 4.22 -0.94
CA VAL A 125 5.08 4.59 0.26
C VAL A 125 3.73 5.21 -0.09
N ALA A 126 2.77 5.09 0.82
CA ALA A 126 1.41 5.60 0.62
C ALA A 126 1.13 6.82 1.50
N VAL A 127 0.46 7.81 0.92
CA VAL A 127 -0.35 8.77 1.68
C VAL A 127 -1.80 8.31 1.55
N VAL A 128 -2.38 7.81 2.64
CA VAL A 128 -3.73 7.23 2.64
C VAL A 128 -4.76 8.28 3.04
N CYS A 129 -5.60 8.68 2.10
CA CYS A 129 -6.69 9.63 2.35
C CYS A 129 -7.90 8.88 2.93
N LEU A 130 -8.31 9.22 4.15
CA LEU A 130 -9.38 8.50 4.89
C LEU A 130 -10.78 9.10 4.70
N SER A 131 -10.89 10.15 3.89
CA SER A 131 -12.13 10.80 3.50
C SER A 131 -11.89 11.53 2.18
N ASN A 132 -12.85 12.30 1.70
CA ASN A 132 -12.72 13.12 0.51
C ASN A 132 -12.78 14.62 0.85
N PHE A 133 -12.11 15.46 0.05
CA PHE A 133 -12.12 16.93 0.14
C PHE A 133 -12.92 17.53 -1.01
#